data_AF-A0A7Y5E2P1-F1
#
_entry.id   AF-A0A7Y5E2P1-F1
#
_cell.length_a   1.000
_cell.length_b   1.000
_cell.length_c   1.000
_cell.angle_alpha   90.00
_cell.angle_beta   90.00
_cell.angle_gamma   90.00
#
_symmetry.space_group_name_H-M   'P 1'
#
loop_
_entity.id
_entity.type
_entity.pdbx_description
1 polymer ?
#
loop_
_entity_poly.entity_id
_entity_poly.type
_entity_poly.pdbx_seq_one_letter_code
_entity_poly.pdbx_strand_id
1 'polypeptide(L)'
;MKRTLLRGRPLFVAGAGLCLSAFFGCSDGAKVTVTPVPTATDAGLDAPTTPIEEEKDAGVDAEVPYQGPAPYDGGPMAPLGVLDLGAVAADAPVSFEVPAGTLGFHVMVTSTSASESLAVRSVQAPSGAFFMQNATPTGGDHPTSETLIGTTATAQVPQNAFSGESVEAGTWKVVFTGGTGMRGKIQLQTTPDGVFHGGILNLNVYLPGGLTLGSGKSISAAAAWARPEVKDRITAFFAAIYELYGLRNGTVRFFDVPAKYLSVSDQELGTLFKETKVAPQGQALNIFLSEVDDQSAWWGVAAGIPGAANTPGNDQSGLALASVPQAPPEMEGYVLAHEAGHFLGLNHTTEFQGGIADPLPDTPRCTTIDDGNLEACPDFTNIMFPSGAAQAPVVSSAFQRRVIHGSPIFRAFTTGTAAAFAGRTTAFDYGRLFGHPGVALSRAERLVLAGSCGNARPVVRDADRVELARISGGLRGVARRLLARSALRDAP
;
A
#
# COMPACT_ATOMS: atom_id res chain seq x y z
N MET A 1 57.66 -47.98 20.40
CA MET A 1 57.70 -48.97 19.30
C MET A 1 56.45 -48.81 18.44
N LYS A 2 56.60 -48.78 17.10
CA LYS A 2 55.58 -48.83 16.00
C LYS A 2 54.73 -47.58 15.66
N ARG A 3 55.34 -46.69 14.85
CA ARG A 3 55.03 -46.24 13.46
C ARG A 3 53.59 -46.20 12.86
N THR A 4 53.31 -45.06 12.16
CA THR A 4 52.56 -44.84 10.86
C THR A 4 51.13 -44.22 10.99
N LEU A 5 50.90 -42.92 10.69
CA LEU A 5 50.41 -42.26 9.43
C LEU A 5 49.02 -42.79 8.97
N LEU A 6 47.99 -42.04 8.49
CA LEU A 6 47.89 -40.73 7.83
C LEU A 6 46.39 -40.39 7.59
N ARG A 7 46.07 -39.09 7.43
CA ARG A 7 45.03 -38.43 6.58
C ARG A 7 43.98 -37.57 7.31
N GLY A 8 44.02 -36.28 6.96
CA GLY A 8 43.03 -35.28 7.32
C GLY A 8 41.77 -35.29 6.46
N ARG A 9 40.77 -34.56 6.94
CA ARG A 9 39.58 -34.10 6.21
C ARG A 9 39.28 -32.65 6.63
N PRO A 10 38.78 -31.80 5.71
CA PRO A 10 38.50 -30.40 5.99
C PRO A 10 37.18 -30.23 6.75
N LEU A 11 37.13 -29.18 7.57
CA LEU A 11 35.91 -28.60 8.13
C LEU A 11 35.05 -28.02 7.00
N PHE A 12 33.85 -28.55 6.81
CA PHE A 12 32.78 -27.85 6.08
C PHE A 12 31.99 -27.03 7.08
N VAL A 13 31.90 -25.72 6.81
CA VAL A 13 31.03 -24.77 7.50
C VAL A 13 29.59 -25.06 7.10
N ALA A 14 28.73 -25.24 8.09
CA ALA A 14 27.30 -25.45 7.89
C ALA A 14 26.66 -24.17 7.33
N GLY A 15 26.11 -24.27 6.13
CA GLY A 15 25.29 -23.24 5.50
C GLY A 15 23.93 -23.14 6.19
N ALA A 16 23.54 -21.91 6.51
CA ALA A 16 22.21 -21.57 6.98
C ALA A 16 21.16 -21.87 5.89
N GLY A 17 20.16 -22.69 6.22
CA GLY A 17 18.95 -22.81 5.44
C GLY A 17 18.09 -21.57 5.68
N LEU A 18 17.84 -20.79 4.63
CA LEU A 18 16.84 -19.72 4.64
C LEU A 18 15.45 -20.34 4.49
N CYS A 19 14.58 -20.04 5.46
CA CYS A 19 13.14 -20.25 5.39
C CYS A 19 12.57 -19.41 4.24
N LEU A 20 11.92 -20.10 3.30
CA LEU A 20 11.20 -19.55 2.15
C LEU A 20 9.72 -19.91 2.35
N SER A 21 8.97 -19.11 3.10
CA SER A 21 7.52 -19.31 3.30
C SER A 21 6.86 -18.18 4.08
N ALA A 22 6.68 -16.99 3.46
CA ALA A 22 5.90 -15.92 4.08
C ALA A 22 5.07 -15.04 3.13
N PHE A 23 5.05 -15.27 1.81
CA PHE A 23 4.23 -14.44 0.89
C PHE A 23 3.12 -15.19 0.12
N PHE A 24 2.97 -16.50 0.29
CA PHE A 24 1.80 -17.23 -0.17
C PHE A 24 1.41 -18.31 0.86
N GLY A 25 0.26 -18.14 1.49
CA GLY A 25 -0.38 -19.18 2.28
C GLY A 25 -0.99 -20.27 1.37
N CYS A 26 -0.31 -21.41 1.32
CA CYS A 26 -0.75 -22.76 0.92
C CYS A 26 -1.26 -23.02 -0.52
N SER A 27 -0.49 -23.83 -1.26
CA SER A 27 -1.06 -24.90 -2.10
C SER A 27 -0.48 -26.24 -1.63
N ASP A 28 -1.35 -27.19 -1.30
CA ASP A 28 -1.00 -28.56 -0.91
C ASP A 28 -0.51 -29.36 -2.13
N GLY A 29 0.49 -30.21 -1.88
CA GLY A 29 1.12 -31.04 -2.89
C GLY A 29 0.23 -32.18 -3.38
N ALA A 30 -0.13 -32.12 -4.66
CA ALA A 30 -0.49 -33.29 -5.45
C ALA A 30 0.49 -33.41 -6.63
N LYS A 31 1.31 -34.48 -6.63
CA LYS A 31 2.15 -34.83 -7.79
C LYS A 31 1.25 -35.25 -8.94
N VAL A 32 1.06 -34.38 -9.92
CA VAL A 32 0.46 -34.76 -11.22
C VAL A 32 1.58 -35.16 -12.16
N THR A 33 1.63 -36.46 -12.48
CA THR A 33 2.51 -37.01 -13.51
C THR A 33 1.95 -36.61 -14.88
N VAL A 34 2.60 -35.65 -15.55
CA VAL A 34 2.24 -35.29 -16.92
C VAL A 34 2.81 -36.33 -17.86
N THR A 35 1.92 -37.03 -18.58
CA THR A 35 2.30 -37.90 -19.70
C THR A 35 2.35 -37.03 -20.96
N PRO A 36 3.40 -37.08 -21.79
CA PRO A 36 3.48 -36.24 -22.98
C PRO A 36 2.50 -36.74 -24.05
N VAL A 37 1.64 -35.85 -24.53
CA VAL A 37 0.80 -36.07 -25.73
C VAL A 37 1.52 -35.46 -26.93
N PRO A 38 1.50 -36.10 -28.12
CA PRO A 38 2.42 -35.79 -29.21
C PRO A 38 2.06 -34.49 -29.93
N THR A 39 3.10 -33.87 -30.49
CA THR A 39 3.09 -32.71 -31.37
C THR A 39 2.24 -32.96 -32.62
N ALA A 40 1.18 -32.16 -32.80
CA ALA A 40 0.48 -32.03 -34.07
C ALA A 40 1.11 -30.86 -34.86
N THR A 41 1.47 -31.18 -36.10
CA THR A 41 2.14 -30.35 -37.10
C THR A 41 1.24 -29.26 -37.68
N ASP A 42 1.88 -28.14 -38.03
CA ASP A 42 1.48 -27.05 -38.91
C ASP A 42 0.34 -27.34 -39.90
N ALA A 43 -0.64 -26.44 -39.89
CA ALA A 43 -1.41 -26.08 -41.07
C ALA A 43 -1.70 -24.57 -41.03
N GLY A 44 -1.04 -23.83 -41.92
CA GLY A 44 -1.18 -22.39 -42.06
C GLY A 44 -2.59 -21.95 -42.46
N LEU A 45 -3.01 -20.82 -41.91
CA LEU A 45 -4.11 -20.02 -42.41
C LEU A 45 -3.70 -18.55 -42.32
N ASP A 46 -3.51 -17.95 -43.48
CA ASP A 46 -3.35 -16.51 -43.67
C ASP A 46 -4.60 -15.78 -43.16
N ALA A 47 -4.41 -14.91 -42.17
CA ALA A 47 -5.42 -13.95 -41.72
C ALA A 47 -5.02 -12.54 -42.18
N PRO A 48 -5.98 -11.73 -42.66
CA PRO A 48 -5.70 -10.42 -43.26
C PRO A 48 -5.25 -9.40 -42.20
N THR A 49 -4.17 -8.69 -42.51
CA THR A 49 -3.63 -7.58 -41.73
C THR A 49 -4.51 -6.33 -41.90
N THR A 50 -5.45 -6.10 -40.98
CA THR A 50 -5.98 -4.75 -40.74
C THR A 50 -4.97 -3.95 -39.93
N PRO A 51 -4.65 -2.70 -40.32
CA PRO A 51 -3.76 -1.84 -39.54
C PRO A 51 -4.38 -1.59 -38.16
N ILE A 52 -3.63 -1.90 -37.11
CA ILE A 52 -3.92 -1.45 -35.75
C ILE A 52 -3.60 0.04 -35.75
N GLU A 53 -4.63 0.89 -35.67
CA GLU A 53 -4.44 2.31 -35.40
C GLU A 53 -3.74 2.46 -34.05
N GLU A 54 -2.62 3.19 -34.05
CA GLU A 54 -1.93 3.64 -32.85
C GLU A 54 -2.94 4.35 -31.93
N GLU A 55 -3.17 3.74 -30.76
CA GLU A 55 -3.95 4.33 -29.68
C GLU A 55 -3.21 5.59 -29.22
N LYS A 56 -3.77 6.74 -29.60
CA LYS A 56 -3.26 8.07 -29.32
C LYS A 56 -3.06 8.24 -27.81
N ASP A 57 -1.80 8.48 -27.39
CA ASP A 57 -1.41 8.78 -26.01
C ASP A 57 -2.40 9.76 -25.36
N ALA A 58 -3.05 9.29 -24.29
CA ALA A 58 -3.97 10.08 -23.47
C ALA A 58 -3.16 11.16 -22.72
N GLY A 59 -3.19 12.37 -23.25
CA GLY A 59 -2.68 13.57 -22.61
C GLY A 59 -3.47 13.94 -21.35
N VAL A 60 -2.83 14.73 -20.49
CA VAL A 60 -3.38 15.22 -19.21
C VAL A 60 -4.57 16.15 -19.46
N ASP A 61 -5.79 15.62 -19.39
CA ASP A 61 -7.01 16.40 -19.62
C ASP A 61 -7.77 16.67 -18.32
N ALA A 62 -7.11 17.36 -17.37
CA ALA A 62 -7.67 18.33 -16.41
C ALA A 62 -6.81 18.45 -15.13
N GLU A 63 -6.09 19.57 -14.98
CA GLU A 63 -5.62 20.01 -13.67
C GLU A 63 -6.74 20.84 -13.02
N VAL A 64 -7.29 20.36 -11.92
CA VAL A 64 -8.36 21.07 -11.22
C VAL A 64 -7.83 21.50 -9.86
N PRO A 65 -7.65 22.81 -9.61
CA PRO A 65 -7.41 23.30 -8.27
C PRO A 65 -8.55 22.82 -7.37
N TYR A 66 -8.21 22.15 -6.27
CA TYR A 66 -9.20 21.66 -5.32
C TYR A 66 -10.10 22.81 -4.84
N GLN A 67 -11.43 22.65 -4.98
CA GLN A 67 -12.43 23.66 -4.63
C GLN A 67 -13.13 23.44 -3.27
N GLY A 68 -12.56 22.63 -2.37
CA GLY A 68 -13.00 22.62 -0.98
C GLY A 68 -12.49 23.86 -0.23
N PRO A 69 -12.34 23.84 1.12
CA PRO A 69 -11.81 24.97 1.86
C PRO A 69 -10.53 25.48 1.18
N ALA A 70 -10.42 26.81 1.01
CA ALA A 70 -9.34 27.43 0.25
C ALA A 70 -8.00 26.78 0.62
N PRO A 71 -7.17 26.37 -0.35
CA PRO A 71 -5.84 25.85 -0.05
C PRO A 71 -5.17 26.89 0.85
N TYR A 72 -4.78 26.45 2.04
CA TYR A 72 -4.07 27.29 2.99
C TYR A 72 -2.88 27.90 2.22
N ASP A 73 -2.75 29.22 2.24
CA ASP A 73 -1.67 29.92 1.53
C ASP A 73 -0.28 29.57 2.05
N GLY A 74 -0.23 28.71 3.08
CA GLY A 74 0.77 27.65 3.18
C GLY A 74 2.12 28.27 3.16
N GLY A 75 2.42 29.00 4.25
CA GLY A 75 3.72 29.59 4.51
C GLY A 75 4.88 28.68 4.07
N PRO A 76 6.07 29.27 3.86
CA PRO A 76 7.15 28.68 3.07
C PRO A 76 7.27 27.16 3.21
N MET A 77 7.36 26.47 2.08
CA MET A 77 7.40 25.01 2.06
C MET A 77 8.83 24.50 1.92
N ALA A 78 9.12 23.40 2.62
CA ALA A 78 10.40 22.73 2.55
C ALA A 78 10.60 22.15 1.15
N PRO A 79 11.77 22.39 0.51
CA PRO A 79 12.11 21.68 -0.71
C PRO A 79 12.35 20.20 -0.41
N LEU A 80 11.99 19.34 -1.35
CA LEU A 80 12.37 17.92 -1.30
C LEU A 80 13.87 17.79 -1.54
N GLY A 81 14.62 17.24 -0.58
CA GLY A 81 15.99 16.83 -0.80
C GLY A 81 16.04 15.54 -1.61
N VAL A 82 16.88 15.45 -2.64
CA VAL A 82 17.07 14.23 -3.43
C VAL A 82 18.56 13.96 -3.56
N LEU A 83 18.97 12.75 -3.19
CA LEU A 83 20.32 12.24 -3.39
C LEU A 83 20.25 11.05 -4.35
N ASP A 84 20.88 11.17 -5.53
CA ASP A 84 21.10 10.04 -6.43
C ASP A 84 22.36 9.31 -5.95
N LEU A 85 22.20 8.06 -5.50
CA LEU A 85 23.33 7.21 -5.10
C LEU A 85 24.01 6.59 -6.33
N GLY A 86 23.41 6.72 -7.51
CA GLY A 86 23.91 6.13 -8.74
C GLY A 86 23.81 4.61 -8.72
N ALA A 87 24.78 3.95 -9.37
CA ALA A 87 24.88 2.50 -9.36
C ALA A 87 25.31 1.99 -7.97
N VAL A 88 24.59 1.01 -7.45
CA VAL A 88 24.85 0.41 -6.13
C VAL A 88 25.10 -1.10 -6.27
N ALA A 89 25.95 -1.65 -5.42
CA ALA A 89 26.24 -3.08 -5.39
C ALA A 89 25.42 -3.77 -4.30
N ALA A 90 25.02 -5.02 -4.56
CA ALA A 90 24.42 -5.88 -3.54
C ALA A 90 25.41 -6.09 -2.40
N ASP A 91 24.88 -6.11 -1.18
CA ASP A 91 25.61 -6.40 0.06
C ASP A 91 26.73 -5.42 0.45
N ALA A 92 26.98 -4.39 -0.35
CA ALA A 92 27.91 -3.32 -0.02
C ALA A 92 27.18 -2.16 0.67
N PRO A 93 27.69 -1.64 1.81
CA PRO A 93 27.12 -0.46 2.42
C PRO A 93 27.40 0.79 1.56
N VAL A 94 26.36 1.60 1.38
CA VAL A 94 26.43 2.92 0.76
C VAL A 94 26.17 3.97 1.84
N SER A 95 27.10 4.91 2.00
CA SER A 95 26.95 6.03 2.94
C SER A 95 26.31 7.23 2.27
N PHE A 96 25.49 7.98 3.01
CA PHE A 96 24.92 9.24 2.56
C PHE A 96 24.72 10.19 3.75
N GLU A 97 24.68 11.48 3.48
CA GLU A 97 24.53 12.52 4.52
C GLU A 97 23.06 12.89 4.71
N VAL A 98 22.62 12.93 5.97
CA VAL A 98 21.32 13.44 6.38
C VAL A 98 21.52 14.76 7.12
N PRO A 99 20.99 15.89 6.62
CA PRO A 99 21.16 17.17 7.27
C PRO A 99 20.36 17.26 8.58
N ALA A 100 20.79 18.14 9.48
CA ALA A 100 20.01 18.50 10.66
C ALA A 100 18.63 19.04 10.25
N GLY A 101 17.63 18.77 11.09
CA GLY A 101 16.23 19.14 10.82
C GLY A 101 15.49 18.19 9.87
N THR A 102 16.08 17.05 9.50
CA THR A 102 15.39 16.04 8.69
C THR A 102 14.29 15.36 9.51
N LEU A 103 13.04 15.53 9.10
CA LEU A 103 11.91 14.80 9.69
C LEU A 103 11.98 13.32 9.32
N GLY A 104 12.39 12.98 8.12
CA GLY A 104 12.52 11.60 7.71
C GLY A 104 13.02 11.49 6.28
N PHE A 105 13.21 10.27 5.84
CA PHE A 105 13.66 10.01 4.49
C PHE A 105 13.18 8.68 3.95
N HIS A 106 13.16 8.62 2.62
CA HIS A 106 12.78 7.46 1.86
C HIS A 106 13.99 6.94 1.07
N VAL A 107 14.25 5.65 1.18
CA VAL A 107 15.27 4.94 0.43
C VAL A 107 14.57 4.17 -0.67
N MET A 108 15.08 4.28 -1.89
CA MET A 108 14.58 3.53 -3.03
C MET A 108 15.75 2.86 -3.74
N VAL A 109 15.54 1.62 -4.17
CA VAL A 109 16.43 0.92 -5.10
C VAL A 109 15.62 0.41 -6.28
N THR A 110 16.18 0.55 -7.47
CA THR A 110 15.63 -0.01 -8.71
C THR A 110 16.61 -0.99 -9.33
N SER A 111 16.13 -1.93 -10.11
CA SER A 111 16.94 -2.90 -10.87
C SER A 111 16.52 -2.92 -12.33
N THR A 112 17.46 -3.18 -13.24
CA THR A 112 17.17 -3.32 -14.68
C THR A 112 16.41 -4.61 -15.02
N SER A 113 16.47 -5.60 -14.13
CA SER A 113 15.76 -6.87 -14.26
C SER A 113 14.95 -7.15 -13.00
N ALA A 114 13.76 -7.72 -13.18
CA ALA A 114 12.96 -8.17 -12.04
C ALA A 114 13.75 -9.17 -11.20
N SER A 115 13.68 -9.04 -9.88
CA SER A 115 14.43 -9.87 -8.95
C SER A 115 13.62 -10.04 -7.66
N GLU A 116 13.23 -11.27 -7.35
CA GLU A 116 12.46 -11.57 -6.12
C GLU A 116 13.24 -11.27 -4.83
N SER A 117 14.56 -11.08 -4.91
CA SER A 117 15.43 -10.71 -3.79
C SER A 117 15.76 -9.21 -3.68
N LEU A 118 15.18 -8.36 -4.55
CA LEU A 118 15.43 -6.92 -4.52
C LEU A 118 14.85 -6.33 -3.24
N ALA A 119 15.70 -5.74 -2.39
CA ALA A 119 15.27 -5.14 -1.13
C ALA A 119 16.19 -4.03 -0.66
N VAL A 120 15.64 -3.13 0.16
CA VAL A 120 16.44 -2.33 1.08
C VAL A 120 16.66 -3.18 2.33
N ARG A 121 17.82 -3.85 2.40
CA ARG A 121 18.10 -4.84 3.44
C ARG A 121 18.31 -4.21 4.81
N SER A 122 19.05 -3.10 4.89
CA SER A 122 19.30 -2.47 6.19
C SER A 122 19.53 -0.97 6.09
N VAL A 123 19.10 -0.25 7.11
CA VAL A 123 19.34 1.19 7.28
C VAL A 123 19.90 1.44 8.68
N GLN A 124 21.09 2.04 8.75
CA GLN A 124 21.85 2.27 9.98
C GLN A 124 22.10 3.77 10.19
N ALA A 125 21.78 4.25 11.39
CA ALA A 125 21.99 5.63 11.83
C ALA A 125 23.48 5.92 12.12
N PRO A 126 23.88 7.21 12.18
CA PRO A 126 25.25 7.61 12.53
C PRO A 126 25.72 7.09 13.89
N SER A 127 24.81 6.99 14.86
CA SER A 127 25.04 6.35 16.17
C SER A 127 25.34 4.84 16.10
N GLY A 128 25.13 4.21 14.95
CA GLY A 128 25.26 2.76 14.75
C GLY A 128 23.97 1.97 15.01
N ALA A 129 22.90 2.64 15.46
CA ALA A 129 21.60 2.01 15.64
C ALA A 129 20.97 1.63 14.30
N PHE A 130 20.37 0.44 14.21
CA PHE A 130 19.62 0.05 13.04
C PHE A 130 18.17 0.49 13.15
N PHE A 131 17.67 1.10 12.09
CA PHE A 131 16.24 1.35 11.90
C PHE A 131 15.56 0.21 11.16
N MET A 132 16.35 -0.56 10.41
CA MET A 132 15.89 -1.68 9.61
C MET A 132 17.03 -2.69 9.41
N GLN A 133 16.72 -3.98 9.50
CA GLN A 133 17.62 -5.10 9.20
C GLN A 133 16.84 -6.24 8.55
N ASN A 134 17.46 -6.94 7.60
CA ASN A 134 16.83 -8.01 6.83
C ASN A 134 15.49 -7.57 6.19
N ALA A 135 15.45 -6.33 5.68
CA ALA A 135 14.25 -5.69 5.12
C ALA A 135 13.06 -5.55 6.11
N THR A 136 13.30 -5.78 7.40
CA THR A 136 12.33 -5.65 8.49
C THR A 136 12.66 -4.42 9.33
N PRO A 137 11.70 -3.52 9.59
CA PRO A 137 11.90 -2.41 10.51
C PRO A 137 12.24 -2.91 11.91
N THR A 138 13.12 -2.21 12.63
CA THR A 138 13.50 -2.59 14.00
C THR A 138 12.26 -2.63 14.90
N GLY A 139 12.01 -3.78 15.53
CA GLY A 139 10.81 -4.02 16.36
C GLY A 139 9.67 -4.72 15.61
N GLY A 140 9.77 -4.86 14.29
CA GLY A 140 8.82 -5.62 13.47
C GLY A 140 9.18 -7.10 13.40
N ASP A 141 8.22 -7.90 12.94
CA ASP A 141 8.32 -9.36 12.81
C ASP A 141 8.20 -9.86 11.37
N HIS A 142 8.08 -8.96 10.39
CA HIS A 142 7.97 -9.27 8.97
C HIS A 142 8.72 -8.24 8.10
N PRO A 143 9.21 -8.64 6.91
CA PRO A 143 9.85 -7.70 5.99
C PRO A 143 8.80 -6.80 5.33
N THR A 144 9.17 -5.52 5.14
CA THR A 144 8.33 -4.49 4.53
C THR A 144 9.02 -3.80 3.35
N SER A 145 10.35 -3.98 3.24
CA SER A 145 11.21 -3.26 2.29
C SER A 145 11.78 -4.14 1.18
N GLU A 146 11.05 -5.19 0.86
CA GLU A 146 11.29 -6.07 -0.28
C GLU A 146 10.44 -5.61 -1.46
N THR A 147 10.87 -5.95 -2.68
CA THR A 147 10.00 -5.80 -3.84
C THR A 147 8.83 -6.77 -3.70
N LEU A 148 7.59 -6.28 -3.81
CA LEU A 148 6.43 -7.16 -3.90
C LEU A 148 6.45 -7.92 -5.23
N ILE A 149 6.63 -7.17 -6.31
CA ILE A 149 6.72 -7.67 -7.69
C ILE A 149 7.59 -6.68 -8.46
N GLY A 150 8.62 -7.21 -9.13
CA GLY A 150 9.31 -6.51 -10.19
C GLY A 150 10.65 -5.89 -9.82
N THR A 151 10.78 -4.59 -10.01
CA THR A 151 12.05 -3.89 -10.25
C THR A 151 12.34 -2.78 -9.26
N THR A 152 11.48 -2.57 -8.26
CA THR A 152 11.60 -1.52 -7.26
C THR A 152 11.45 -2.09 -5.86
N ALA A 153 12.27 -1.61 -4.92
CA ALA A 153 12.09 -1.81 -3.49
C ALA A 153 12.37 -0.50 -2.74
N THR A 154 11.72 -0.33 -1.60
CA THR A 154 11.62 0.93 -0.88
C THR A 154 11.67 0.72 0.63
N ALA A 155 12.17 1.71 1.37
CA ALA A 155 12.17 1.74 2.82
C ALA A 155 11.98 3.17 3.32
N GLN A 156 11.40 3.34 4.50
CA GLN A 156 11.20 4.66 5.12
C GLN A 156 11.81 4.72 6.51
N VAL A 157 12.31 5.91 6.85
CA VAL A 157 12.79 6.24 8.18
C VAL A 157 12.07 7.51 8.68
N PRO A 158 11.43 7.47 9.86
CA PRO A 158 11.28 6.31 10.74
C PRO A 158 10.19 5.34 10.25
N GLN A 159 10.29 4.08 10.66
CA GLN A 159 9.26 3.03 10.51
C GLN A 159 9.28 2.10 11.74
N ASN A 160 9.62 2.63 12.90
CA ASN A 160 9.89 1.88 14.14
C ASN A 160 9.52 2.71 15.38
N ALA A 161 9.95 2.25 16.56
CA ALA A 161 9.75 2.91 17.85
C ALA A 161 10.41 4.30 18.03
N PHE A 162 10.87 4.94 16.95
CA PHE A 162 11.48 6.25 17.02
C PHE A 162 10.46 7.35 17.28
N SER A 163 10.67 8.10 18.37
CA SER A 163 9.76 9.14 18.85
C SER A 163 10.31 10.58 18.73
N GLY A 164 11.56 10.76 18.29
CA GLY A 164 12.15 12.09 18.17
C GLY A 164 11.58 12.88 17.00
N GLU A 165 11.44 14.21 17.11
CA GLU A 165 10.84 15.06 16.06
C GLU A 165 11.62 15.03 14.73
N SER A 166 12.96 14.94 14.79
CA SER A 166 13.84 14.80 13.64
C SER A 166 14.80 13.63 13.82
N VAL A 167 15.14 12.98 12.71
CA VAL A 167 16.10 11.86 12.71
C VAL A 167 17.53 12.37 12.94
N GLU A 168 18.41 11.47 13.35
CA GLU A 168 19.82 11.81 13.61
C GLU A 168 20.49 12.40 12.35
N ALA A 169 21.16 13.54 12.51
CA ALA A 169 21.95 14.15 11.44
C ALA A 169 23.32 13.47 11.30
N GLY A 170 23.86 13.46 10.09
CA GLY A 170 25.20 12.94 9.78
C GLY A 170 25.17 11.77 8.80
N THR A 171 26.21 10.94 8.85
CA THR A 171 26.41 9.86 7.89
C THR A 171 25.58 8.62 8.22
N TRP A 172 24.53 8.39 7.42
CA TRP A 172 23.75 7.15 7.44
C TRP A 172 24.34 6.12 6.50
N LYS A 173 24.04 4.84 6.74
CA LYS A 173 24.41 3.74 5.86
C LYS A 173 23.19 2.95 5.45
N VAL A 174 23.15 2.59 4.17
CA VAL A 174 22.15 1.67 3.62
C VAL A 174 22.83 0.49 2.95
N VAL A 175 22.21 -0.68 3.05
CA VAL A 175 22.63 -1.87 2.30
C VAL A 175 21.45 -2.41 1.51
N PHE A 176 21.69 -2.76 0.26
CA PHE A 176 20.70 -3.34 -0.65
C PHE A 176 20.99 -4.82 -0.90
N THR A 177 19.95 -5.57 -1.26
CA THR A 177 20.07 -6.89 -1.89
C THR A 177 19.33 -6.86 -3.21
N GLY A 178 19.74 -7.71 -4.17
CA GLY A 178 19.06 -7.80 -5.46
C GLY A 178 19.99 -8.25 -6.60
N GLY A 179 19.51 -8.04 -7.82
CA GLY A 179 20.18 -8.45 -9.05
C GLY A 179 21.22 -7.45 -9.59
N THR A 180 21.48 -7.52 -10.90
CA THR A 180 22.41 -6.63 -11.59
C THR A 180 21.76 -5.31 -11.98
N GLY A 181 22.56 -4.25 -12.17
CA GLY A 181 22.07 -2.96 -12.65
C GLY A 181 21.29 -2.16 -11.60
N MET A 182 21.54 -2.39 -10.31
CA MET A 182 20.85 -1.68 -9.24
C MET A 182 21.23 -0.20 -9.19
N ARG A 183 20.23 0.66 -8.96
CA ARG A 183 20.41 2.10 -8.73
C ARG A 183 19.69 2.56 -7.48
N GLY A 184 20.39 3.27 -6.60
CA GLY A 184 19.87 3.76 -5.34
C GLY A 184 19.51 5.25 -5.38
N LYS A 185 18.50 5.65 -4.61
CA LYS A 185 18.06 7.04 -4.45
C LYS A 185 17.57 7.27 -3.03
N ILE A 186 17.88 8.45 -2.47
CA ILE A 186 17.36 8.92 -1.18
C ILE A 186 16.52 10.17 -1.40
N GLN A 187 15.39 10.27 -0.72
CA GLN A 187 14.53 11.44 -0.68
C GLN A 187 14.38 11.91 0.75
N LEU A 188 14.69 13.17 1.03
CA LEU A 188 14.78 13.74 2.38
C LEU A 188 13.66 14.77 2.57
N GLN A 189 12.95 14.67 3.68
CA GLN A 189 12.02 15.70 4.13
C GLN A 189 12.64 16.46 5.30
N THR A 190 13.02 17.73 5.07
CA THR A 190 13.78 18.54 6.02
C THR A 190 13.07 19.85 6.31
N THR A 191 12.89 20.19 7.58
CA THR A 191 12.44 21.52 8.01
C THR A 191 13.59 22.27 8.71
N PRO A 192 13.62 23.61 8.68
CA PRO A 192 14.74 24.37 9.25
C PRO A 192 14.99 24.12 10.74
N ASP A 193 13.95 23.81 11.51
CA ASP A 193 14.01 23.57 12.95
C ASP A 193 13.86 22.09 13.35
N GLY A 194 13.64 21.20 12.37
CA GLY A 194 13.41 19.78 12.61
C GLY A 194 12.08 19.45 13.27
N VAL A 195 11.09 20.35 13.17
CA VAL A 195 9.74 20.16 13.69
C VAL A 195 8.75 20.05 12.53
N PHE A 196 7.73 19.21 12.72
CA PHE A 196 6.62 19.12 11.77
C PHE A 196 5.58 20.22 12.05
N HIS A 197 5.26 21.01 11.02
CA HIS A 197 4.29 22.11 11.11
C HIS A 197 3.00 21.87 10.31
N GLY A 198 2.82 20.67 9.75
CA GLY A 198 1.82 20.37 8.74
C GLY A 198 2.44 20.22 7.34
N GLY A 199 1.59 19.91 6.36
CA GLY A 199 2.03 19.84 4.97
C GLY A 199 0.88 19.79 3.98
N ILE A 200 1.21 19.82 2.68
CA ILE A 200 0.26 19.75 1.57
C ILE A 200 0.48 18.45 0.79
N LEU A 201 -0.55 17.60 0.73
CA LEU A 201 -0.58 16.38 -0.07
C LEU A 201 -1.30 16.64 -1.40
N ASN A 202 -0.57 16.57 -2.52
CA ASN A 202 -1.19 16.56 -3.84
C ASN A 202 -1.64 15.14 -4.20
N LEU A 203 -2.65 15.03 -5.07
CA LEU A 203 -3.17 13.76 -5.58
C LEU A 203 -3.15 13.72 -7.09
N ASN A 204 -2.82 12.55 -7.62
CA ASN A 204 -3.04 12.15 -9.00
C ASN A 204 -4.02 10.99 -8.99
N VAL A 205 -5.16 11.13 -9.66
CA VAL A 205 -6.24 10.15 -9.70
C VAL A 205 -6.38 9.60 -11.11
N TYR A 206 -6.30 8.28 -11.24
CA TYR A 206 -6.31 7.58 -12.52
C TYR A 206 -7.65 6.87 -12.69
N LEU A 207 -8.28 7.05 -13.85
CA LEU A 207 -9.65 6.64 -14.13
C LEU A 207 -9.68 5.76 -15.40
N PRO A 208 -10.03 4.48 -15.30
CA PRO A 208 -10.11 3.61 -16.45
C PRO A 208 -11.29 4.01 -17.34
N GLY A 209 -11.10 3.91 -18.65
CA GLY A 209 -12.18 4.08 -19.61
C GLY A 209 -13.37 3.17 -19.27
N GLY A 210 -14.56 3.74 -19.20
CA GLY A 210 -15.79 3.01 -18.85
C GLY A 210 -16.14 3.01 -17.36
N LEU A 211 -15.29 3.53 -16.46
CA LEU A 211 -15.56 3.59 -15.02
C LEU A 211 -16.91 4.23 -14.73
N THR A 212 -17.75 3.53 -13.96
CA THR A 212 -19.00 4.06 -13.44
C THR A 212 -19.01 4.04 -11.91
N LEU A 213 -19.42 5.15 -11.29
CA LEU A 213 -19.66 5.23 -9.85
C LEU A 213 -21.06 5.77 -9.63
N GLY A 214 -21.80 5.19 -8.67
CA GLY A 214 -23.14 5.66 -8.29
C GLY A 214 -24.15 5.69 -9.44
N SER A 215 -24.36 6.86 -10.04
CA SER A 215 -25.40 7.15 -11.06
C SER A 215 -25.31 6.36 -12.38
N GLY A 216 -24.30 5.50 -12.53
CA GLY A 216 -24.12 4.62 -13.70
C GLY A 216 -23.64 5.32 -14.96
N LYS A 217 -23.30 6.61 -14.89
CA LYS A 217 -22.67 7.35 -15.99
C LYS A 217 -21.17 7.12 -15.96
N SER A 218 -20.58 6.92 -17.14
CA SER A 218 -19.13 6.82 -17.26
C SER A 218 -18.45 8.14 -16.87
N ILE A 219 -17.29 8.00 -16.25
CA ILE A 219 -16.47 9.06 -15.68
C ILE A 219 -15.13 9.07 -16.43
N SER A 220 -14.79 10.23 -17.00
CA SER A 220 -13.46 10.50 -17.56
C SER A 220 -12.73 11.54 -16.71
N ALA A 221 -11.41 11.67 -16.90
CA ALA A 221 -10.58 12.67 -16.24
C ALA A 221 -11.15 14.09 -16.34
N ALA A 222 -11.53 14.50 -17.54
CA ALA A 222 -12.07 15.84 -17.81
C ALA A 222 -13.37 16.14 -17.04
N ALA A 223 -14.19 15.12 -16.77
CA ALA A 223 -15.47 15.28 -16.08
C ALA A 223 -15.40 14.93 -14.59
N ALA A 224 -14.29 14.34 -14.13
CA ALA A 224 -14.18 13.67 -12.83
C ALA A 224 -14.56 14.58 -11.66
N TRP A 225 -13.98 15.77 -11.57
CA TRP A 225 -14.25 16.69 -10.46
C TRP A 225 -15.69 17.20 -10.41
N ALA A 226 -16.39 17.24 -11.56
CA ALA A 226 -17.78 17.65 -11.63
C ALA A 226 -18.75 16.53 -11.19
N ARG A 227 -18.27 15.29 -11.03
CA ARG A 227 -19.05 14.17 -10.51
C ARG A 227 -19.04 14.18 -8.98
N PRO A 228 -20.19 14.33 -8.30
CA PRO A 228 -20.26 14.22 -6.85
C PRO A 228 -19.64 12.91 -6.35
N GLU A 229 -19.86 11.81 -7.07
CA GLU A 229 -19.34 10.49 -6.70
C GLU A 229 -17.81 10.47 -6.56
N VAL A 230 -17.07 11.21 -7.41
CA VAL A 230 -15.61 11.30 -7.32
C VAL A 230 -15.19 12.38 -6.33
N LYS A 231 -15.81 13.55 -6.41
CA LYS A 231 -15.50 14.70 -5.55
C LYS A 231 -15.67 14.36 -4.07
N ASP A 232 -16.75 13.70 -3.70
CA ASP A 232 -17.08 13.39 -2.31
C ASP A 232 -16.11 12.35 -1.72
N ARG A 233 -15.66 11.38 -2.53
CA ARG A 233 -14.63 10.39 -2.13
C ARG A 233 -13.30 11.06 -1.82
N ILE A 234 -12.85 11.92 -2.73
CA ILE A 234 -11.59 12.67 -2.58
C ILE A 234 -11.68 13.64 -1.39
N THR A 235 -12.84 14.28 -1.21
CA THR A 235 -13.09 15.18 -0.07
C THR A 235 -13.04 14.40 1.25
N ALA A 236 -13.66 13.22 1.31
CA ALA A 236 -13.62 12.36 2.50
C ALA A 236 -12.22 11.85 2.81
N PHE A 237 -11.46 11.44 1.79
CA PHE A 237 -10.06 11.07 1.93
C PHE A 237 -9.24 12.21 2.54
N PHE A 238 -9.33 13.42 2.01
CA PHE A 238 -8.58 14.56 2.56
C PHE A 238 -9.03 14.93 3.98
N ALA A 239 -10.32 14.80 4.30
CA ALA A 239 -10.80 14.98 5.66
C ALA A 239 -10.15 13.97 6.62
N ALA A 240 -10.12 12.69 6.26
CA ALA A 240 -9.48 11.63 7.06
C ALA A 240 -7.97 11.89 7.23
N ILE A 241 -7.26 12.19 6.15
CA ILE A 241 -5.82 12.47 6.17
C ILE A 241 -5.48 13.71 7.03
N TYR A 242 -6.30 14.76 6.98
CA TYR A 242 -6.12 15.94 7.82
C TYR A 242 -6.33 15.60 9.30
N GLU A 243 -7.41 14.89 9.64
CA GLU A 243 -7.73 14.53 11.02
C GLU A 243 -6.70 13.57 11.64
N LEU A 244 -6.21 12.60 10.86
CA LEU A 244 -5.26 11.59 11.33
C LEU A 244 -3.83 12.12 11.36
N TYR A 245 -3.41 12.85 10.33
CA TYR A 245 -1.99 13.13 10.08
C TYR A 245 -1.66 14.62 9.97
N GLY A 246 -2.65 15.52 9.98
CA GLY A 246 -2.43 16.96 9.91
C GLY A 246 -1.98 17.45 8.54
N LEU A 247 -2.22 16.64 7.50
CA LEU A 247 -1.89 16.99 6.12
C LEU A 247 -3.10 17.64 5.44
N ARG A 248 -2.87 18.78 4.81
CA ARG A 248 -3.88 19.55 4.09
C ARG A 248 -3.96 19.08 2.64
N ASN A 249 -5.12 19.32 2.06
CA ASN A 249 -5.40 19.13 0.65
C ASN A 249 -4.49 19.99 -0.25
N GLY A 250 -3.93 19.35 -1.27
CA GLY A 250 -3.19 20.00 -2.34
C GLY A 250 -3.94 20.00 -3.66
N THR A 251 -3.17 20.06 -4.76
CA THR A 251 -3.70 19.95 -6.12
C THR A 251 -4.17 18.52 -6.39
N VAL A 252 -5.32 18.38 -7.07
CA VAL A 252 -5.81 17.11 -7.57
C VAL A 252 -5.73 17.12 -9.10
N ARG A 253 -5.12 16.09 -9.67
CA ARG A 253 -5.03 15.88 -11.12
C ARG A 253 -5.72 14.60 -11.50
N PHE A 254 -6.37 14.58 -12.65
CA PHE A 254 -7.05 13.41 -13.17
C PHE A 254 -6.38 12.94 -14.46
N PHE A 255 -6.28 11.63 -14.62
CA PHE A 255 -5.68 10.98 -15.78
C PHE A 255 -6.59 9.84 -16.25
N ASP A 256 -6.87 9.79 -17.55
CA ASP A 256 -7.53 8.62 -18.13
C ASP A 256 -6.50 7.50 -18.30
N VAL A 257 -6.90 6.27 -18.00
CA VAL A 257 -6.09 5.06 -18.24
C VAL A 257 -6.89 4.03 -19.06
N PRO A 258 -6.22 3.06 -19.70
CA PRO A 258 -6.90 2.08 -20.55
C PRO A 258 -8.04 1.34 -19.84
N ALA A 259 -9.13 1.08 -20.58
CA ALA A 259 -10.34 0.41 -20.07
C ALA A 259 -10.09 -1.01 -19.52
N LYS A 260 -8.97 -1.65 -19.87
CA LYS A 260 -8.58 -2.94 -19.29
C LYS A 260 -8.41 -2.88 -17.76
N TYR A 261 -8.14 -1.70 -17.21
CA TYR A 261 -8.02 -1.48 -15.77
C TYR A 261 -9.37 -1.15 -15.11
N LEU A 262 -10.48 -1.26 -15.84
CA LEU A 262 -11.82 -1.13 -15.27
C LEU A 262 -12.02 -2.14 -14.15
N SER A 263 -11.44 -3.34 -14.27
CA SER A 263 -11.18 -4.18 -13.12
C SER A 263 -9.80 -4.77 -13.16
N VAL A 264 -9.25 -5.07 -11.98
CA VAL A 264 -7.83 -5.34 -11.81
C VAL A 264 -7.67 -6.57 -10.92
N SER A 265 -6.99 -7.58 -11.47
CA SER A 265 -6.52 -8.73 -10.71
C SER A 265 -5.20 -8.42 -9.98
N ASP A 266 -4.87 -9.23 -8.97
CA ASP A 266 -3.62 -9.08 -8.21
C ASP A 266 -2.37 -9.12 -9.13
N GLN A 267 -2.44 -9.87 -10.22
CA GLN A 267 -1.34 -10.01 -11.19
C GLN A 267 -1.13 -8.75 -12.03
N GLU A 268 -2.16 -7.91 -12.18
CA GLU A 268 -2.12 -6.71 -12.99
C GLU A 268 -1.69 -5.46 -12.21
N LEU A 269 -1.71 -5.50 -10.87
CA LEU A 269 -1.36 -4.36 -10.00
C LEU A 269 0.00 -3.75 -10.33
N GLY A 270 1.04 -4.58 -10.49
CA GLY A 270 2.37 -4.08 -10.85
C GLY A 270 2.41 -3.38 -12.23
N THR A 271 1.55 -3.76 -13.17
CA THR A 271 1.41 -3.08 -14.46
C THR A 271 0.53 -1.84 -14.38
N LEU A 272 -0.53 -1.86 -13.57
CA LEU A 272 -1.38 -0.72 -13.29
C LEU A 272 -0.56 0.44 -12.71
N PHE A 273 0.24 0.17 -11.67
CA PHE A 273 1.03 1.21 -11.01
C PHE A 273 2.07 1.86 -11.94
N LYS A 274 2.52 1.16 -12.99
CA LYS A 274 3.41 1.74 -14.02
C LYS A 274 2.71 2.80 -14.89
N GLU A 275 1.39 2.82 -14.95
CA GLU A 275 0.65 3.86 -15.68
C GLU A 275 0.81 5.24 -15.05
N THR A 276 1.30 5.34 -13.82
CA THR A 276 1.63 6.65 -13.23
C THR A 276 2.70 7.40 -14.02
N LYS A 277 3.39 6.76 -14.98
CA LYS A 277 4.33 7.38 -15.93
C LYS A 277 3.81 8.66 -16.61
N VAL A 278 2.49 8.81 -16.74
CA VAL A 278 1.86 9.99 -17.38
C VAL A 278 1.77 11.20 -16.44
N ALA A 279 1.90 11.00 -15.12
CA ALA A 279 1.87 12.09 -14.17
C ALA A 279 3.18 12.90 -14.19
N PRO A 280 3.10 14.21 -13.93
CA PRO A 280 4.29 15.03 -13.78
C PRO A 280 5.13 14.52 -12.60
N GLN A 281 6.45 14.63 -12.74
CA GLN A 281 7.36 14.41 -11.63
C GLN A 281 7.06 15.40 -10.49
N GLY A 282 7.02 14.91 -9.27
CA GLY A 282 6.78 15.76 -8.10
C GLY A 282 6.17 15.02 -6.92
N GLN A 283 5.89 15.79 -5.87
CA GLN A 283 5.28 15.33 -4.63
C GLN A 283 3.76 15.20 -4.77
N ALA A 284 3.31 13.97 -5.03
CA ALA A 284 1.90 13.59 -5.12
C ALA A 284 1.71 12.09 -4.84
N LEU A 285 0.56 11.75 -4.26
CA LEU A 285 0.10 10.37 -4.14
C LEU A 285 -0.70 9.97 -5.39
N ASN A 286 -0.43 8.78 -5.92
CA ASN A 286 -1.10 8.24 -7.10
C ASN A 286 -2.17 7.23 -6.68
N ILE A 287 -3.41 7.47 -7.09
CA ILE A 287 -4.59 6.66 -6.72
C ILE A 287 -5.28 6.19 -8.00
N PHE A 288 -5.40 4.88 -8.18
CA PHE A 288 -6.20 4.28 -9.23
C PHE A 288 -7.59 3.96 -8.71
N LEU A 289 -8.62 4.43 -9.42
CA LEU A 289 -9.98 3.95 -9.19
C LEU A 289 -10.26 2.81 -10.18
N SER A 290 -10.86 1.74 -9.71
CA SER A 290 -11.31 0.61 -10.52
C SER A 290 -12.69 0.18 -10.03
N GLU A 291 -13.38 -0.66 -10.79
CA GLU A 291 -14.57 -1.35 -10.34
C GLU A 291 -14.19 -2.69 -9.72
N VAL A 292 -14.91 -3.02 -8.65
CA VAL A 292 -14.87 -4.35 -8.07
C VAL A 292 -15.35 -5.40 -9.11
N ASP A 293 -14.55 -6.43 -9.39
CA ASP A 293 -14.98 -7.60 -10.18
C ASP A 293 -14.92 -8.91 -9.40
N ASP A 294 -15.21 -10.04 -10.04
CA ASP A 294 -15.14 -11.35 -9.37
C ASP A 294 -13.70 -11.81 -9.05
N GLN A 295 -12.67 -11.15 -9.59
CA GLN A 295 -11.26 -11.52 -9.49
C GLN A 295 -10.49 -10.72 -8.42
N SER A 296 -10.82 -9.45 -8.16
CA SER A 296 -10.14 -8.63 -7.14
C SER A 296 -10.37 -9.20 -5.74
N ALA A 297 -9.29 -9.55 -5.03
CA ALA A 297 -9.37 -10.06 -3.66
C ALA A 297 -9.34 -8.96 -2.58
N TRP A 298 -9.22 -7.70 -3.00
CA TRP A 298 -8.99 -6.53 -2.16
C TRP A 298 -10.02 -5.44 -2.43
N TRP A 299 -10.22 -4.56 -1.45
CA TRP A 299 -10.99 -3.34 -1.63
C TRP A 299 -10.07 -2.14 -1.88
N GLY A 300 -8.94 -2.11 -1.17
CA GLY A 300 -7.82 -1.23 -1.42
C GLY A 300 -6.52 -2.02 -1.45
N VAL A 301 -5.51 -1.49 -2.15
CA VAL A 301 -4.15 -2.04 -2.11
C VAL A 301 -3.11 -0.95 -2.40
N ALA A 302 -2.15 -0.80 -1.50
CA ALA A 302 -0.94 -0.02 -1.74
C ALA A 302 0.15 -0.87 -2.41
N ALA A 303 0.95 -0.24 -3.28
CA ALA A 303 2.00 -0.94 -4.00
C ALA A 303 3.26 -1.28 -3.17
N GLY A 304 3.28 -0.92 -1.88
CA GLY A 304 4.38 -1.19 -0.96
C GLY A 304 4.19 -0.54 0.41
N ILE A 305 5.01 -0.97 1.38
CA ILE A 305 5.01 -0.45 2.76
C ILE A 305 6.44 -0.01 3.15
N PRO A 306 6.93 1.15 2.66
CA PRO A 306 6.23 2.18 1.88
C PRO A 306 6.20 1.91 0.38
N GLY A 307 5.43 2.69 -0.38
CA GLY A 307 5.50 2.73 -1.84
C GLY A 307 6.59 3.67 -2.37
N ALA A 308 6.85 3.64 -3.69
CA ALA A 308 7.85 4.44 -4.38
C ALA A 308 7.47 5.92 -4.53
N ALA A 309 7.51 6.65 -3.41
CA ALA A 309 7.22 8.09 -3.36
C ALA A 309 7.99 8.90 -4.41
N ASN A 310 7.30 9.89 -5.00
CA ASN A 310 7.85 10.86 -5.96
C ASN A 310 8.63 10.23 -7.12
N THR A 311 8.26 9.00 -7.49
CA THR A 311 8.88 8.27 -8.60
C THR A 311 7.79 7.59 -9.41
N PRO A 312 6.99 8.34 -10.18
CA PRO A 312 5.98 7.72 -11.04
C PRO A 312 6.63 6.82 -12.10
N GLY A 313 5.86 5.86 -12.62
CA GLY A 313 6.23 4.98 -13.72
C GLY A 313 6.83 3.64 -13.31
N ASN A 314 6.70 3.22 -12.04
CA ASN A 314 7.18 1.91 -11.58
C ASN A 314 6.10 1.09 -10.86
N ASP A 315 6.43 -0.18 -10.62
CA ASP A 315 5.58 -1.19 -9.98
C ASP A 315 5.20 -0.91 -8.52
N GLN A 316 5.82 0.08 -7.88
CA GLN A 316 5.55 0.48 -6.50
C GLN A 316 4.98 1.91 -6.38
N SER A 317 4.58 2.54 -7.48
CA SER A 317 4.36 3.99 -7.54
C SER A 317 2.92 4.48 -7.30
N GLY A 318 2.01 3.64 -6.82
CA GLY A 318 0.65 4.08 -6.46
C GLY A 318 -0.09 3.18 -5.47
N LEU A 319 -1.39 3.43 -5.35
CA LEU A 319 -2.35 2.56 -4.68
C LEU A 319 -3.60 2.45 -5.53
N ALA A 320 -4.37 1.38 -5.35
CA ALA A 320 -5.60 1.13 -6.08
C ALA A 320 -6.79 0.96 -5.12
N LEU A 321 -7.95 1.41 -5.56
CA LEU A 321 -9.24 1.20 -4.92
C LEU A 321 -10.17 0.48 -5.90
N ALA A 322 -10.71 -0.66 -5.48
CA ALA A 322 -11.74 -1.40 -6.17
C ALA A 322 -13.11 -0.90 -5.72
N SER A 323 -13.56 0.21 -6.30
CA SER A 323 -14.81 0.87 -5.90
C SER A 323 -16.01 -0.04 -6.05
N VAL A 324 -16.87 0.00 -5.03
CA VAL A 324 -18.19 -0.63 -5.05
C VAL A 324 -19.18 0.46 -5.51
N PRO A 325 -19.96 0.25 -6.58
CA PRO A 325 -20.78 1.32 -7.16
C PRO A 325 -21.74 2.01 -6.18
N GLN A 326 -22.24 1.29 -5.18
CA GLN A 326 -23.16 1.81 -4.15
C GLN A 326 -22.47 2.15 -2.81
N ALA A 327 -21.16 2.00 -2.69
CA ALA A 327 -20.46 2.35 -1.45
C ALA A 327 -20.56 3.86 -1.21
N PRO A 328 -20.87 4.28 0.03
CA PRO A 328 -20.81 5.67 0.42
C PRO A 328 -19.42 6.26 0.19
N PRO A 329 -19.29 7.45 -0.41
CA PRO A 329 -18.01 8.09 -0.68
C PRO A 329 -17.11 8.21 0.55
N GLU A 330 -17.69 8.41 1.73
CA GLU A 330 -16.95 8.58 2.98
C GLU A 330 -16.16 7.33 3.35
N MET A 331 -16.78 6.16 3.21
CA MET A 331 -16.13 4.88 3.46
C MET A 331 -14.93 4.66 2.54
N GLU A 332 -15.12 4.85 1.23
CA GLU A 332 -14.03 4.68 0.28
C GLU A 332 -12.93 5.73 0.49
N GLY A 333 -13.26 6.92 0.97
CA GLY A 333 -12.28 7.89 1.46
C GLY A 333 -11.43 7.37 2.62
N TYR A 334 -12.01 6.57 3.53
CA TYR A 334 -11.29 5.91 4.63
C TYR A 334 -10.47 4.71 4.18
N VAL A 335 -10.98 3.91 3.24
CA VAL A 335 -10.17 2.84 2.61
C VAL A 335 -8.95 3.46 1.94
N LEU A 336 -9.12 4.54 1.17
CA LEU A 336 -8.00 5.28 0.60
C LEU A 336 -7.04 5.84 1.66
N ALA A 337 -7.54 6.29 2.82
CA ALA A 337 -6.70 6.77 3.91
C ALA A 337 -5.88 5.64 4.56
N HIS A 338 -6.46 4.45 4.69
CA HIS A 338 -5.78 3.23 5.13
C HIS A 338 -4.67 2.84 4.13
N GLU A 339 -4.99 2.75 2.84
CA GLU A 339 -4.01 2.43 1.80
C GLU A 339 -2.92 3.51 1.68
N ALA A 340 -3.27 4.78 1.87
CA ALA A 340 -2.27 5.84 1.96
C ALA A 340 -1.36 5.62 3.18
N GLY A 341 -1.89 5.17 4.31
CA GLY A 341 -1.10 4.75 5.47
C GLY A 341 -0.04 3.71 5.09
N HIS A 342 -0.42 2.65 4.38
CA HIS A 342 0.53 1.66 3.85
C HIS A 342 1.57 2.29 2.92
N PHE A 343 1.13 3.04 1.92
CA PHE A 343 2.02 3.70 0.97
C PHE A 343 3.03 4.63 1.67
N LEU A 344 2.65 5.20 2.81
CA LEU A 344 3.44 6.10 3.65
C LEU A 344 4.22 5.37 4.76
N GLY A 345 4.27 4.04 4.72
CA GLY A 345 5.12 3.20 5.57
C GLY A 345 4.46 2.61 6.81
N LEU A 346 3.14 2.70 6.97
CA LEU A 346 2.45 2.05 8.10
C LEU A 346 2.12 0.59 7.79
N ASN A 347 2.33 -0.30 8.74
CA ASN A 347 1.86 -1.68 8.67
C ASN A 347 0.48 -1.79 9.33
N HIS A 348 -0.18 -2.93 9.18
CA HIS A 348 -1.34 -3.22 10.00
C HIS A 348 -0.95 -3.28 11.47
N THR A 349 -1.75 -2.68 12.36
CA THR A 349 -1.48 -2.72 13.81
C THR A 349 -1.44 -4.15 14.34
N THR A 350 -2.33 -5.00 13.81
CA THR A 350 -2.33 -6.45 13.97
C THR A 350 -2.74 -7.07 12.65
N GLU A 351 -2.15 -8.19 12.22
CA GLU A 351 -2.61 -8.94 11.03
C GLU A 351 -3.76 -9.91 11.35
N PHE A 352 -4.66 -10.16 10.39
CA PHE A 352 -5.79 -11.12 10.52
C PHE A 352 -5.38 -12.52 10.96
N GLN A 353 -4.20 -12.98 10.55
CA GLN A 353 -3.66 -14.29 10.90
C GLN A 353 -3.30 -14.39 12.40
N GLY A 354 -3.32 -13.26 13.13
CA GLY A 354 -2.78 -13.14 14.47
C GLY A 354 -1.26 -13.31 14.46
N GLY A 355 -0.61 -13.01 15.58
CA GLY A 355 0.81 -13.32 15.70
C GLY A 355 1.78 -12.38 14.94
N ILE A 356 1.29 -11.53 14.03
CA ILE A 356 2.05 -10.51 13.30
C ILE A 356 1.46 -9.12 13.62
N ALA A 357 2.31 -8.11 13.81
CA ALA A 357 1.91 -6.75 14.17
C ALA A 357 2.89 -5.70 13.63
N ASP A 358 2.48 -4.43 13.66
CA ASP A 358 3.38 -3.33 13.31
C ASP A 358 4.56 -3.20 14.31
N PRO A 359 5.66 -2.53 13.92
CA PRO A 359 6.82 -2.32 14.78
C PRO A 359 6.65 -1.21 15.82
N LEU A 360 5.43 -0.66 16.01
CA LEU A 360 5.21 0.57 16.75
C LEU A 360 4.70 0.23 18.17
N PRO A 361 5.46 0.50 19.24
CA PRO A 361 5.05 0.08 20.59
C PRO A 361 3.85 0.84 21.18
N ASP A 362 3.37 1.92 20.53
CA ASP A 362 2.22 2.70 20.99
C ASP A 362 0.90 2.29 20.30
N THR A 363 0.94 1.29 19.41
CA THR A 363 -0.24 0.63 18.85
C THR A 363 -0.53 -0.62 19.69
N PRO A 364 -1.74 -0.76 20.26
CA PRO A 364 -2.13 -2.00 20.90
C PRO A 364 -2.10 -3.15 19.89
N ARG A 365 -1.82 -4.35 20.37
CA ARG A 365 -1.82 -5.56 19.55
C ARG A 365 -2.93 -6.49 19.97
N CYS A 366 -3.69 -7.00 19.00
CA CYS A 366 -4.63 -8.09 19.22
C CYS A 366 -3.88 -9.43 19.20
N THR A 367 -3.96 -10.20 20.30
CA THR A 367 -3.25 -11.49 20.39
C THR A 367 -3.93 -12.60 19.60
N THR A 368 -5.25 -12.53 19.50
CA THR A 368 -6.10 -13.45 18.74
C THR A 368 -7.21 -12.65 18.08
N ILE A 369 -7.34 -12.74 16.76
CA ILE A 369 -8.45 -12.15 16.03
C ILE A 369 -9.54 -13.20 15.88
N ASP A 370 -10.75 -12.88 16.36
CA ASP A 370 -11.96 -13.61 16.03
C ASP A 370 -12.68 -12.83 14.94
N ASP A 371 -12.73 -13.38 13.71
CA ASP A 371 -13.44 -12.76 12.59
C ASP A 371 -14.92 -12.42 12.93
N GLY A 372 -15.50 -13.12 13.91
CA GLY A 372 -16.84 -12.85 14.41
C GLY A 372 -16.99 -11.66 15.35
N ASN A 373 -15.90 -11.18 15.92
CA ASN A 373 -15.84 -10.22 17.02
C ASN A 373 -14.55 -9.40 16.95
N LEU A 374 -14.31 -8.75 15.80
CA LEU A 374 -13.14 -7.90 15.57
C LEU A 374 -13.06 -6.75 16.59
N GLU A 375 -14.21 -6.27 17.07
CA GLU A 375 -14.33 -5.22 18.07
C GLU A 375 -13.77 -5.59 19.46
N ALA A 376 -13.49 -6.86 19.71
CA ALA A 376 -12.76 -7.28 20.91
C ALA A 376 -11.27 -6.92 20.85
N CYS A 377 -10.74 -6.60 19.67
CA CYS A 377 -9.36 -6.17 19.51
C CYS A 377 -9.17 -4.73 20.03
N PRO A 378 -8.13 -4.47 20.84
CA PRO A 378 -7.90 -3.15 21.43
C PRO A 378 -7.51 -2.08 20.40
N ASP A 379 -7.08 -2.49 19.22
CA ASP A 379 -6.67 -1.66 18.09
C ASP A 379 -7.72 -1.57 16.97
N PHE A 380 -8.92 -2.14 17.17
CA PHE A 380 -9.97 -2.19 16.15
C PHE A 380 -10.39 -0.81 15.59
N THR A 381 -10.20 0.25 16.38
CA THR A 381 -10.52 1.63 15.98
C THR A 381 -9.34 2.36 15.32
N ASN A 382 -8.16 1.74 15.25
CA ASN A 382 -7.01 2.28 14.56
C ASN A 382 -7.25 2.24 13.05
N ILE A 383 -6.91 3.32 12.34
CA ILE A 383 -7.04 3.38 10.88
C ILE A 383 -6.32 2.24 10.18
N MET A 384 -5.20 1.77 10.72
CA MET A 384 -4.40 0.67 10.18
C MET A 384 -4.81 -0.71 10.72
N PHE A 385 -5.95 -0.85 11.40
CA PHE A 385 -6.48 -2.18 11.64
C PHE A 385 -6.91 -2.80 10.29
N PRO A 386 -6.67 -4.10 10.01
CA PRO A 386 -6.85 -4.69 8.68
C PRO A 386 -8.26 -4.61 8.07
N SER A 387 -9.32 -4.52 8.87
CA SER A 387 -10.67 -4.29 8.32
C SER A 387 -10.94 -2.82 7.97
N GLY A 388 -9.95 -1.95 8.13
CA GLY A 388 -10.15 -0.51 8.32
C GLY A 388 -10.79 -0.23 9.69
N ALA A 389 -10.61 1.00 10.20
CA ALA A 389 -11.27 1.43 11.42
C ALA A 389 -12.80 1.39 11.23
N ALA A 390 -13.41 0.30 11.69
CA ALA A 390 -14.81 0.03 11.43
C ALA A 390 -15.77 0.72 12.42
N GLN A 391 -15.22 1.36 13.45
CA GLN A 391 -15.96 2.07 14.51
C GLN A 391 -15.20 3.32 14.96
N ALA A 392 -15.93 4.28 15.53
CA ALA A 392 -15.34 5.45 16.15
C ALA A 392 -14.89 5.18 17.59
N PRO A 393 -13.94 5.99 18.09
CA PRO A 393 -13.24 7.05 17.35
C PRO A 393 -12.21 6.47 16.38
N VAL A 394 -12.15 6.94 15.13
CA VAL A 394 -11.09 6.52 14.19
C VAL A 394 -9.80 7.24 14.58
N VAL A 395 -8.75 6.48 14.87
CA VAL A 395 -7.50 7.02 15.43
C VAL A 395 -6.25 6.57 14.69
N SER A 396 -5.17 7.35 14.85
CA SER A 396 -3.80 6.96 14.57
C SER A 396 -2.93 7.28 15.79
N SER A 397 -1.95 6.41 16.09
CA SER A 397 -1.05 6.59 17.23
C SER A 397 -0.08 7.77 17.03
N ALA A 398 0.71 8.10 18.06
CA ALA A 398 1.74 9.13 17.94
C ALA A 398 2.87 8.65 17.02
N PHE A 399 3.26 7.38 17.09
CA PHE A 399 4.34 6.86 16.25
C PHE A 399 3.87 6.66 14.81
N GLN A 400 2.63 6.26 14.58
CA GLN A 400 2.07 6.23 13.23
C GLN A 400 2.15 7.62 12.58
N ARG A 401 1.70 8.66 13.30
CA ARG A 401 1.85 10.05 12.83
C ARG A 401 3.31 10.39 12.55
N ARG A 402 4.24 9.96 13.41
CA ARG A 402 5.67 10.23 13.25
C ARG A 402 6.26 9.60 11.99
N VAL A 403 5.85 8.36 11.65
CA VAL A 403 6.21 7.69 10.39
C VAL A 403 5.70 8.51 9.22
N ILE A 404 4.42 8.87 9.21
CA ILE A 404 3.82 9.69 8.15
C ILE A 404 4.55 11.03 8.01
N HIS A 405 4.84 11.72 9.10
CA HIS A 405 5.54 13.03 9.09
C HIS A 405 6.95 12.96 8.53
N GLY A 406 7.57 11.77 8.51
CA GLY A 406 8.86 11.54 7.85
C GLY A 406 8.76 11.27 6.34
N SER A 407 7.56 11.07 5.79
CA SER A 407 7.38 10.70 4.38
C SER A 407 7.64 11.90 3.46
N PRO A 408 8.46 11.75 2.40
CA PRO A 408 8.71 12.81 1.44
C PRO A 408 7.61 12.96 0.38
N ILE A 409 6.46 12.28 0.47
CA ILE A 409 5.43 12.36 -0.59
C ILE A 409 4.70 13.71 -0.63
N PHE A 410 4.67 14.43 0.48
CA PHE A 410 3.95 15.68 0.65
C PHE A 410 4.92 16.81 0.91
N ARG A 411 4.48 18.05 0.71
CA ARG A 411 5.32 19.23 0.96
C ARG A 411 5.12 19.69 2.40
N ALA A 412 6.13 19.58 3.26
CA ALA A 412 6.07 20.06 4.63
C ALA A 412 6.17 21.59 4.71
N PHE A 413 5.46 22.21 5.66
CA PHE A 413 5.66 23.62 5.97
C PHE A 413 6.95 23.82 6.75
N THR A 414 7.69 24.89 6.48
CA THR A 414 8.94 25.21 7.19
C THR A 414 8.73 25.91 8.52
N THR A 415 7.50 26.39 8.78
CA THR A 415 7.12 27.13 9.99
C THR A 415 5.64 26.97 10.24
N GLY A 416 5.20 27.18 11.48
CA GLY A 416 3.80 27.22 11.86
C GLY A 416 3.50 26.33 13.05
N THR A 417 2.22 26.11 13.34
CA THR A 417 1.80 25.15 14.37
C THR A 417 1.02 24.03 13.67
N ALA A 418 1.49 22.79 13.83
CA ALA A 418 0.74 21.64 13.37
C ALA A 418 -0.66 21.63 13.99
N ALA A 419 -1.65 21.13 13.25
CA ALA A 419 -3.00 20.99 13.77
C ALA A 419 -3.00 20.11 15.04
N ALA A 420 -3.79 20.49 16.04
CA ALA A 420 -4.03 19.62 17.19
C ALA A 420 -4.79 18.37 16.72
N PHE A 421 -4.30 17.20 17.11
CA PHE A 421 -4.88 15.92 16.73
C PHE A 421 -5.93 15.52 17.76
N ALA A 422 -7.21 15.61 17.40
CA ALA A 422 -8.31 15.24 18.28
C ALA A 422 -8.85 13.82 18.02
N GLY A 423 -8.39 13.15 16.95
CA GLY A 423 -9.07 11.98 16.39
C GLY A 423 -10.46 12.33 15.85
N ARG A 424 -11.08 11.44 15.07
CA ARG A 424 -12.47 11.65 14.65
C ARG A 424 -13.41 11.00 15.66
N THR A 425 -14.31 11.80 16.22
CA THR A 425 -15.32 11.34 17.19
C THR A 425 -16.50 10.63 16.53
N THR A 426 -16.61 10.64 15.20
CA THR A 426 -17.71 10.03 14.44
C THR A 426 -17.20 8.85 13.61
N ALA A 427 -17.85 7.69 13.78
CA ALA A 427 -17.52 6.48 13.04
C ALA A 427 -18.02 6.63 11.62
N PHE A 428 -17.44 5.88 10.69
CA PHE A 428 -18.23 5.50 9.54
C PHE A 428 -19.29 4.48 9.99
N ASP A 429 -20.54 4.77 9.62
CA ASP A 429 -21.66 3.88 9.86
C ASP A 429 -21.70 2.83 8.74
N TYR A 430 -20.93 1.76 8.92
CA TYR A 430 -20.88 0.65 7.95
C TYR A 430 -22.24 0.00 7.73
N GLY A 431 -23.19 0.13 8.67
CA GLY A 431 -24.58 -0.29 8.47
C GLY A 431 -25.23 0.35 7.24
N ARG A 432 -24.77 1.54 6.81
CA ARG A 432 -25.22 2.17 5.55
C ARG A 432 -24.93 1.34 4.32
N LEU A 433 -23.80 0.63 4.27
CA LEU A 433 -23.47 -0.25 3.15
C LEU A 433 -24.49 -1.39 3.03
N PHE A 434 -24.99 -1.86 4.16
CA PHE A 434 -25.88 -3.00 4.26
C PHE A 434 -27.36 -2.61 4.38
N GLY A 435 -27.67 -1.31 4.27
CA GLY A 435 -29.03 -0.78 4.30
C GLY A 435 -29.65 -0.66 5.69
N HIS A 436 -28.85 -0.66 6.77
CA HIS A 436 -29.30 -0.51 8.14
C HIS A 436 -28.42 0.47 8.95
N PRO A 437 -28.46 1.78 8.64
CA PRO A 437 -27.66 2.78 9.34
C PRO A 437 -27.91 2.79 10.87
N GLY A 438 -26.84 2.91 11.64
CA GLY A 438 -26.87 3.03 13.10
C GLY A 438 -27.09 1.71 13.83
N VAL A 439 -27.11 0.59 13.11
CA VAL A 439 -27.22 -0.76 13.68
C VAL A 439 -25.82 -1.39 13.69
N ALA A 440 -25.50 -2.11 14.76
CA ALA A 440 -24.28 -2.90 14.81
C ALA A 440 -24.28 -3.90 13.65
N LEU A 441 -23.16 -3.99 12.94
CA LEU A 441 -23.00 -4.94 11.85
C LEU A 441 -23.33 -6.35 12.32
N SER A 442 -23.87 -7.17 11.43
CA SER A 442 -23.92 -8.61 11.68
C SER A 442 -22.53 -9.23 11.55
N ARG A 443 -22.40 -10.49 11.97
CA ARG A 443 -21.14 -11.21 11.78
C ARG A 443 -20.80 -11.33 10.29
N ALA A 444 -21.76 -11.69 9.44
CA ALA A 444 -21.57 -11.80 8.00
C ALA A 444 -21.05 -10.49 7.39
N GLU A 445 -21.56 -9.36 7.85
CA GLU A 445 -21.16 -8.03 7.39
C GLU A 445 -19.77 -7.65 7.85
N ARG A 446 -19.39 -8.01 9.09
CA ARG A 446 -18.00 -7.90 9.54
C ARG A 446 -17.05 -8.77 8.72
N LEU A 447 -17.46 -9.97 8.31
CA LEU A 447 -16.64 -10.81 7.42
C LEU A 447 -16.45 -10.17 6.04
N VAL A 448 -17.46 -9.46 5.53
CA VAL A 448 -17.35 -8.68 4.28
C VAL A 448 -16.31 -7.56 4.44
N LEU A 449 -16.34 -6.85 5.56
CA LEU A 449 -15.35 -5.80 5.84
C LEU A 449 -13.96 -6.35 6.14
N ALA A 450 -13.84 -7.53 6.75
CA ALA A 450 -12.55 -8.15 7.02
C ALA A 450 -11.80 -8.54 5.73
N GLY A 451 -12.50 -8.68 4.61
CA GLY A 451 -11.87 -8.90 3.30
C GLY A 451 -11.39 -7.62 2.61
N SER A 452 -11.40 -6.47 3.28
CA SER A 452 -11.07 -5.17 2.67
C SER A 452 -9.57 -5.03 2.38
N CYS A 453 -8.71 -5.45 3.32
CA CYS A 453 -7.26 -5.41 3.20
C CYS A 453 -6.67 -6.80 3.49
N GLY A 454 -6.38 -7.55 2.42
CA GLY A 454 -5.57 -8.77 2.50
C GLY A 454 -6.27 -10.09 2.15
N ASN A 455 -5.43 -11.10 1.92
CA ASN A 455 -5.81 -12.44 1.48
C ASN A 455 -6.46 -13.33 2.56
N ALA A 456 -6.83 -12.76 3.71
CA ALA A 456 -7.45 -13.52 4.78
C ALA A 456 -8.82 -14.04 4.31
N ARG A 457 -8.97 -15.38 4.31
CA ARG A 457 -10.23 -16.06 4.01
C ARG A 457 -10.96 -16.26 5.32
N PRO A 458 -11.91 -15.40 5.72
CA PRO A 458 -12.61 -15.59 6.97
C PRO A 458 -13.33 -16.94 6.98
N VAL A 459 -13.39 -17.58 8.14
CA VAL A 459 -14.14 -18.82 8.29
C VAL A 459 -15.64 -18.50 8.32
N VAL A 460 -16.28 -18.72 7.17
CA VAL A 460 -17.73 -18.53 6.98
C VAL A 460 -18.48 -19.78 7.47
N ARG A 461 -19.32 -19.63 8.50
CA ARG A 461 -20.22 -20.68 8.99
C ARG A 461 -21.49 -20.72 8.13
N ASP A 462 -22.21 -21.83 8.15
CA ASP A 462 -23.44 -22.00 7.36
C ASP A 462 -24.50 -20.93 7.64
N ALA A 463 -24.62 -20.50 8.90
CA ALA A 463 -25.51 -19.41 9.28
C ALA A 463 -25.12 -18.08 8.60
N ASP A 464 -23.82 -17.78 8.48
CA ASP A 464 -23.37 -16.58 7.78
C ASP A 464 -23.54 -16.73 6.27
N ARG A 465 -23.49 -17.94 5.70
CA ARG A 465 -23.74 -18.15 4.27
C ARG A 465 -25.16 -17.75 3.88
N VAL A 466 -26.15 -18.09 4.71
CA VAL A 466 -27.54 -17.68 4.46
C VAL A 466 -27.68 -16.16 4.50
N GLU A 467 -27.01 -15.51 5.45
CA GLU A 467 -27.05 -14.06 5.60
C GLU A 467 -26.25 -13.32 4.51
N LEU A 468 -25.05 -13.80 4.18
CA LEU A 468 -24.25 -13.33 3.06
C LEU A 468 -25.00 -13.48 1.74
N ALA A 469 -25.75 -14.57 1.53
CA ALA A 469 -26.59 -14.74 0.35
C ALA A 469 -27.66 -13.65 0.26
N ARG A 470 -28.24 -13.25 1.39
CA ARG A 470 -29.18 -12.13 1.49
C ARG A 470 -28.52 -10.79 1.17
N ILE A 471 -27.34 -10.54 1.73
CA ILE A 471 -26.54 -9.31 1.51
C ILE A 471 -26.06 -9.20 0.05
N SER A 472 -25.71 -10.33 -0.57
CA SER A 472 -25.19 -10.41 -1.94
C SER A 472 -26.19 -9.96 -3.02
N GLY A 473 -27.49 -9.96 -2.71
CA GLY A 473 -28.51 -9.39 -3.58
C GLY A 473 -28.42 -7.87 -3.73
N GLY A 474 -27.85 -7.17 -2.73
CA GLY A 474 -27.69 -5.72 -2.70
C GLY A 474 -26.29 -5.21 -3.08
N LEU A 475 -25.24 -5.96 -2.74
CA LEU A 475 -23.82 -5.57 -2.89
C LEU A 475 -23.09 -6.34 -4.00
N ARG A 476 -23.65 -6.38 -5.23
CA ARG A 476 -23.11 -7.18 -6.35
C ARG A 476 -21.57 -7.19 -6.36
N GLY A 477 -20.96 -8.37 -6.17
CA GLY A 477 -19.49 -8.57 -6.12
C GLY A 477 -18.99 -9.11 -4.78
N VAL A 478 -18.83 -8.26 -3.76
CA VAL A 478 -18.07 -8.59 -2.53
C VAL A 478 -18.68 -9.78 -1.74
N ALA A 479 -19.99 -9.76 -1.48
CA ALA A 479 -20.65 -10.83 -0.74
C ALA A 479 -20.81 -12.12 -1.56
N ARG A 480 -20.92 -12.03 -2.90
CA ARG A 480 -20.85 -13.22 -3.77
C ARG A 480 -19.49 -13.91 -3.68
N ARG A 481 -18.39 -13.16 -3.53
CA ARG A 481 -17.03 -13.72 -3.38
C ARG A 481 -16.87 -14.52 -2.08
N LEU A 482 -17.36 -14.02 -0.94
CA LEU A 482 -17.35 -14.77 0.32
C LEU A 482 -18.18 -16.07 0.24
N LEU A 483 -19.29 -16.05 -0.49
CA LEU A 483 -20.15 -17.23 -0.70
C LEU A 483 -19.54 -18.24 -1.66
N ALA A 484 -19.07 -17.81 -2.83
CA ALA A 484 -18.51 -18.68 -3.86
C ALA A 484 -17.21 -19.36 -3.37
N ARG A 485 -16.39 -18.65 -2.59
CA ARG A 485 -15.13 -19.19 -2.05
C ARG A 485 -15.31 -20.04 -0.80
N SER A 486 -16.37 -19.84 -0.01
CA SER A 486 -16.71 -20.76 1.09
C SER A 486 -17.26 -22.09 0.59
N ALA A 487 -18.04 -22.08 -0.50
CA ALA A 487 -18.56 -23.31 -1.14
C ALA A 487 -17.46 -24.23 -1.70
N LEU A 488 -16.29 -23.71 -2.05
CA LEU A 488 -15.14 -24.48 -2.55
C LEU A 488 -14.39 -25.28 -1.48
N ARG A 489 -14.75 -25.17 -0.19
CA ARG A 489 -14.24 -26.04 0.89
C ARG A 489 -15.05 -27.32 1.08
N ASP A 490 -16.30 -27.35 0.60
CA ASP A 490 -17.25 -28.44 0.88
C ASP A 490 -17.51 -29.34 -0.34
N ALA A 491 -16.82 -29.11 -1.45
CA ALA A 491 -16.73 -30.09 -2.53
C ALA A 491 -15.62 -31.10 -2.16
N PRO A 492 -15.91 -32.42 -2.15
CA PRO A 492 -14.96 -33.45 -1.73
C PRO A 492 -13.69 -33.51 -2.57
#